data_AF-A0A1N6N1S4-F1
#
_entry.id   AF-A0A1N6N1S4-F1
#
_cell.length_a   1.000
_cell.length_b   1.000
_cell.length_c   1.000
_cell.angle_alpha   90.00
_cell.angle_beta   90.00
_cell.angle_gamma   90.00
#
_symmetry.space_group_name_H-M   'P 1'
#
loop_
_entity.id
_entity.type
_entity.pdbx_description
1 polymer ?
#
loop_
_entity_poly.entity_id
_entity_poly.type
_entity_poly.pdbx_seq_one_letter_code
_entity_poly.pdbx_strand_id
1 'polypeptide(L)'
;MQSRLMLDNAMLIQILLERLKAGMVDDEAMQKELRAAVAKALAHFSGQISSRTKLNAVIAELKRALTPVMTGYSAHLLQSVIDIGIESSRLEADSLSQAVAKTVSQPSKETLEKSIINVPLGLVAWGGSLFLKKFIASWVTSSIQQVENQVVLAMAAQHDVQALQATINGTMMDKTPVTTSTISRLIYNYQTIASTAIQHAHTGAAQAFYKENNDLIKEEEFSAILDNKTSATCRALSAKRYPVGEGPMPPLHPRCRSRRLPILNDKHVDLIVTKPVGRSEWGEENYYEWLSRQPAQRQDLILGPTRGALFRDGGLSPERFAQLQLHKNFTPMTLKEMQKLAPDAFKRADIALK
;
A
#
# COMPACT_ATOMS: atom_id res chain seq x y z
N MET A 1 -10.22 -11.63 26.83
CA MET A 1 -8.93 -10.89 26.91
C MET A 1 -8.21 -11.12 25.58
N GLN A 2 -7.95 -10.09 24.78
CA GLN A 2 -7.19 -10.29 23.52
C GLN A 2 -5.71 -10.50 23.84
N SER A 3 -5.05 -11.36 23.07
CA SER A 3 -3.59 -11.50 23.16
C SER A 3 -2.92 -10.23 22.67
N ARG A 4 -2.01 -9.66 23.48
CA ARG A 4 -1.14 -8.54 23.07
C ARG A 4 -0.39 -8.86 21.78
N LEU A 5 0.01 -10.13 21.60
CA LEU A 5 0.69 -10.60 20.40
C LEU A 5 -0.16 -10.47 19.12
N MET A 6 -1.47 -10.73 19.20
CA MET A 6 -2.36 -10.58 18.05
C MET A 6 -2.49 -9.12 17.63
N LEU A 7 -2.62 -8.22 18.59
CA LEU A 7 -2.67 -6.78 18.33
C LEU A 7 -1.36 -6.30 17.69
N ASP A 8 -0.21 -6.67 18.28
CA ASP A 8 1.11 -6.28 17.79
C ASP A 8 1.35 -6.79 16.35
N ASN A 9 0.96 -8.04 16.06
CA ASN A 9 1.08 -8.60 14.72
C ASN A 9 0.18 -7.89 13.71
N ALA A 10 -1.07 -7.64 14.07
CA ALA A 10 -2.01 -6.93 13.21
C ALA A 10 -1.54 -5.49 12.91
N MET A 11 -0.96 -4.82 13.90
CA MET A 11 -0.32 -3.51 13.71
C MET A 11 0.90 -3.60 12.78
N LEU A 12 1.75 -4.62 12.95
CA LEU A 12 2.89 -4.86 12.05
C LEU A 12 2.44 -5.05 10.60
N ILE A 13 1.42 -5.88 10.35
CA ILE A 13 0.87 -6.09 9.01
C ILE A 13 0.39 -4.77 8.41
N GLN A 14 -0.31 -3.94 9.18
CA GLN A 14 -0.74 -2.63 8.71
C GLN A 14 0.46 -1.71 8.37
N ILE A 15 1.50 -1.70 9.20
CA ILE A 15 2.72 -0.92 8.95
C ILE A 15 3.41 -1.37 7.64
N LEU A 16 3.51 -2.68 7.42
CA LEU A 16 4.07 -3.24 6.20
C LEU A 16 3.24 -2.84 4.97
N LEU A 17 1.92 -2.86 5.10
CA LEU A 17 1.00 -2.39 4.07
C LEU A 17 1.21 -0.89 3.75
N GLU A 18 1.43 -0.05 4.76
CA GLU A 18 1.74 1.37 4.55
C GLU A 18 3.08 1.59 3.86
N ARG A 19 4.11 0.81 4.21
CA ARG A 19 5.41 0.84 3.52
C ARG A 19 5.26 0.44 2.06
N LEU A 20 4.50 -0.62 1.78
CA LEU A 20 4.21 -1.07 0.43
C LEU A 20 3.50 0.02 -0.37
N LYS A 21 2.44 0.63 0.18
CA LYS A 21 1.70 1.74 -0.46
C LYS A 21 2.61 2.91 -0.84
N ALA A 22 3.60 3.23 0.00
CA ALA A 22 4.54 4.32 -0.25
C ALA A 22 5.52 4.04 -1.40
N GLY A 23 5.87 2.76 -1.64
CA GLY A 23 6.85 2.36 -2.66
C GLY A 23 6.25 1.75 -3.93
N MET A 24 4.92 1.61 -4.02
CA MET A 24 4.29 0.83 -5.09
C MET A 24 4.21 1.55 -6.44
N VAL A 25 4.32 2.87 -6.47
CA VAL A 25 4.22 3.66 -7.70
C VAL A 25 5.61 4.16 -8.08
N ASP A 26 6.10 3.74 -9.25
CA ASP A 26 7.25 4.36 -9.89
C ASP A 26 6.80 5.65 -10.58
N ASP A 27 6.79 6.72 -9.80
CA ASP A 27 6.39 8.05 -10.27
C ASP A 27 7.26 8.54 -11.43
N GLU A 28 8.54 8.18 -11.46
CA GLU A 28 9.50 8.68 -12.44
C GLU A 28 9.22 8.09 -13.82
N ALA A 29 9.07 6.76 -13.89
CA ALA A 29 8.73 6.05 -15.11
C ALA A 29 7.37 6.53 -15.67
N MET A 30 6.36 6.65 -14.80
CA MET A 30 5.02 7.10 -15.20
C MET A 30 5.02 8.55 -15.71
N GLN A 31 5.75 9.47 -15.06
CA GLN A 31 5.92 10.83 -15.56
C GLN A 31 6.50 10.83 -16.98
N LYS A 32 7.55 10.03 -17.20
CA LYS A 32 8.24 9.98 -18.49
C LYS A 32 7.31 9.48 -19.60
N GLU A 33 6.59 8.39 -19.36
CA GLU A 33 5.68 7.80 -20.34
C GLU A 33 4.50 8.72 -20.68
N LEU A 34 3.85 9.30 -19.67
CA LEU A 34 2.72 10.20 -19.88
C LEU A 34 3.16 11.49 -20.60
N ARG A 35 4.28 12.09 -20.23
CA ARG A 35 4.80 13.30 -20.88
C ARG A 35 5.20 13.04 -22.34
N ALA A 36 5.80 11.89 -22.60
CA ALA A 36 6.13 11.47 -23.97
C ALA A 36 4.86 11.25 -24.81
N ALA A 37 3.81 10.66 -24.23
CA ALA A 37 2.52 10.51 -24.91
C ALA A 37 1.87 11.86 -25.26
N VAL A 38 1.90 12.84 -24.34
CA VAL A 38 1.42 14.20 -24.60
C VAL A 38 2.23 14.87 -25.71
N ALA A 39 3.56 14.83 -25.64
CA ALA A 39 4.43 15.45 -26.64
C ALA A 39 4.19 14.85 -28.03
N LYS A 40 4.04 13.51 -28.11
CA LYS A 40 3.71 12.82 -29.36
C LYS A 40 2.34 13.23 -29.90
N ALA A 41 1.33 13.34 -29.05
CA ALA A 41 -0.02 13.75 -29.45
C ALA A 41 -0.05 15.18 -30.00
N LEU A 42 0.74 16.09 -29.42
CA LEU A 42 0.73 17.50 -29.77
C LEU A 42 1.69 17.87 -30.92
N ALA A 43 2.60 16.97 -31.32
CA ALA A 43 3.65 17.24 -32.30
C ALA A 43 3.16 17.74 -33.67
N HIS A 44 1.94 17.38 -34.07
CA HIS A 44 1.36 17.77 -35.37
C HIS A 44 0.49 19.03 -35.31
N PHE A 45 0.36 19.65 -34.14
CA PHE A 45 -0.44 20.86 -33.95
C PHE A 45 0.47 22.07 -33.70
N SER A 46 0.12 23.22 -34.26
CA SER A 46 0.85 24.47 -34.07
C SER A 46 -0.08 25.67 -33.93
N GLY A 47 0.37 26.73 -33.26
CA GLY A 47 -0.39 27.97 -33.07
C GLY A 47 -1.60 27.84 -32.14
N GLN A 48 -2.40 28.91 -32.04
CA GLN A 48 -3.52 29.04 -31.10
C GLN A 48 -4.65 28.02 -31.34
N ILE A 49 -5.27 27.56 -30.26
CA ILE A 49 -6.49 26.73 -30.33
C ILE A 49 -7.70 27.65 -30.54
N SER A 50 -7.89 28.11 -31.77
CA SER A 50 -8.85 29.19 -32.10
C SER A 50 -10.24 28.71 -32.54
N SER A 51 -10.46 27.40 -32.71
CA SER A 51 -11.72 26.85 -33.20
C SER A 51 -12.13 25.57 -32.49
N ARG A 52 -13.44 25.30 -32.42
CA ARG A 52 -13.99 24.04 -31.89
C ARG A 52 -13.48 22.82 -32.64
N THR A 53 -13.26 22.94 -33.95
CA THR A 53 -12.69 21.85 -34.77
C THR A 53 -11.29 21.49 -34.29
N LYS A 54 -10.42 22.49 -34.09
CA LYS A 54 -9.07 22.26 -33.60
C LYS A 54 -9.06 21.75 -32.15
N LEU A 55 -9.91 22.30 -31.29
CA LEU A 55 -10.12 21.82 -29.92
C LEU A 55 -10.42 20.31 -29.91
N ASN A 56 -11.43 19.88 -30.68
CA ASN A 56 -11.85 18.49 -30.74
C ASN A 56 -10.76 17.56 -31.31
N ALA A 57 -10.01 18.03 -32.31
CA ALA A 57 -8.89 17.27 -32.87
C ALA A 57 -7.77 17.07 -31.84
N VAL A 58 -7.39 18.12 -31.10
CA VAL A 58 -6.38 18.04 -30.03
C VAL A 58 -6.83 17.10 -28.91
N ILE A 59 -8.09 17.21 -28.47
CA ILE A 59 -8.68 16.32 -27.46
C ILE A 59 -8.63 14.86 -27.93
N ALA A 60 -9.04 14.58 -29.16
CA ALA A 60 -9.07 13.23 -29.70
C ALA A 60 -7.66 12.61 -29.73
N GLU A 61 -6.65 13.38 -30.15
CA GLU A 61 -5.26 12.93 -30.22
C GLU A 61 -4.64 12.70 -28.84
N LEU A 62 -4.86 13.62 -27.89
CA LEU A 62 -4.43 13.45 -26.50
C LEU A 62 -5.06 12.19 -25.88
N LYS A 63 -6.37 11.99 -26.07
CA LYS A 63 -7.08 10.81 -25.58
C LYS A 63 -6.54 9.52 -26.20
N ARG A 64 -6.31 9.51 -27.52
CA ARG A 64 -5.76 8.37 -28.26
C ARG A 64 -4.37 7.99 -27.76
N ALA A 65 -3.52 8.96 -27.46
CA ALA A 65 -2.15 8.73 -26.98
C ALA A 65 -2.09 8.32 -25.50
N LEU A 66 -2.89 8.94 -24.63
CA LEU A 66 -2.82 8.74 -23.18
C LEU A 66 -3.57 7.50 -22.70
N THR A 67 -4.70 7.16 -23.34
CA THR A 67 -5.57 6.06 -22.87
C THR A 67 -4.80 4.74 -22.76
N PRO A 68 -4.04 4.27 -23.77
CA PRO A 68 -3.33 2.99 -23.68
C PRO A 68 -2.34 2.95 -22.50
N VAL A 69 -1.56 4.01 -22.29
CA VAL A 69 -0.60 4.14 -21.19
C VAL A 69 -1.32 4.00 -19.84
N MET A 70 -2.36 4.80 -19.63
CA MET A 70 -3.14 4.77 -18.38
C MET A 70 -3.83 3.41 -18.17
N THR A 71 -4.41 2.81 -19.22
CA THR A 71 -5.04 1.50 -19.09
C THR A 71 -4.03 0.40 -18.74
N GLY A 72 -2.80 0.48 -19.23
CA GLY A 72 -1.72 -0.43 -18.87
C GLY A 72 -1.40 -0.38 -17.37
N TYR A 73 -1.21 0.83 -16.83
CA TYR A 73 -0.99 1.03 -15.40
C TYR A 73 -2.20 0.57 -14.56
N SER A 74 -3.43 0.89 -14.95
CA SER A 74 -4.63 0.41 -14.26
C SER A 74 -4.75 -1.11 -14.24
N ALA A 75 -4.42 -1.79 -15.35
CA ALA A 75 -4.48 -3.25 -15.42
C ALA A 75 -3.41 -3.90 -14.54
N HIS A 76 -2.17 -3.37 -14.58
CA HIS A 76 -1.09 -3.83 -13.71
C HIS A 76 -1.44 -3.65 -12.23
N LEU A 77 -1.93 -2.46 -11.85
CA LEU A 77 -2.37 -2.18 -10.49
C LEU A 77 -3.43 -3.15 -9.99
N LEU A 78 -4.44 -3.46 -10.82
CA LEU A 78 -5.49 -4.40 -10.43
C LEU A 78 -4.91 -5.77 -10.08
N GLN A 79 -4.01 -6.30 -10.92
CA GLN A 79 -3.36 -7.59 -10.67
C GLN A 79 -2.53 -7.55 -9.39
N SER A 80 -1.66 -6.55 -9.24
CA SER A 80 -0.82 -6.42 -8.05
C SER A 80 -1.63 -6.28 -6.77
N VAL A 81 -2.73 -5.50 -6.78
CA VAL A 81 -3.62 -5.34 -5.63
C VAL A 81 -4.25 -6.67 -5.20
N ILE A 82 -4.66 -7.50 -6.17
CA ILE A 82 -5.20 -8.83 -5.89
C ILE A 82 -4.13 -9.71 -5.25
N ASP A 83 -2.94 -9.78 -5.83
CA ASP A 83 -1.83 -10.58 -5.32
C ASP A 83 -1.41 -10.14 -3.91
N ILE A 84 -1.37 -8.83 -3.65
CA ILE A 84 -1.11 -8.25 -2.33
C ILE A 84 -2.19 -8.66 -1.32
N GLY A 85 -3.47 -8.62 -1.70
CA GLY A 85 -4.55 -9.06 -0.82
C GLY A 85 -4.42 -10.54 -0.44
N ILE A 86 -4.09 -11.39 -1.40
CA ILE A 86 -3.89 -12.83 -1.19
C ILE A 86 -2.70 -13.08 -0.25
N GLU A 87 -1.56 -12.43 -0.50
CA GLU A 87 -0.38 -12.56 0.35
C GLU A 87 -0.64 -11.99 1.76
N SER A 88 -1.39 -10.90 1.85
CA SER A 88 -1.75 -10.35 3.15
C SER A 88 -2.63 -11.31 3.97
N SER A 89 -3.47 -12.14 3.34
CA SER A 89 -4.25 -13.16 4.05
C SER A 89 -3.35 -14.24 4.66
N ARG A 90 -2.26 -14.62 3.98
CA ARG A 90 -1.24 -15.54 4.54
C ARG A 90 -0.61 -14.95 5.80
N LEU A 91 -0.24 -13.67 5.77
CA LEU A 91 0.32 -13.01 6.94
C LEU A 91 -0.65 -12.97 8.13
N GLU A 92 -1.95 -12.76 7.88
CA GLU A 92 -2.98 -12.82 8.94
C GLU A 92 -3.11 -14.25 9.50
N ALA A 93 -3.08 -15.28 8.64
CA ALA A 93 -3.14 -16.68 9.05
C ALA A 93 -1.91 -17.10 9.89
N ASP A 94 -0.70 -16.74 9.43
CA ASP A 94 0.54 -17.00 10.15
C ASP A 94 0.55 -16.29 11.52
N SER A 95 0.06 -15.05 11.55
CA SER A 95 -0.09 -14.26 12.78
C SER A 95 -1.04 -14.94 13.77
N LEU A 96 -2.22 -15.38 13.32
CA LEU A 96 -3.19 -16.03 14.19
C LEU A 96 -2.70 -17.39 14.69
N SER A 97 -2.07 -18.18 13.81
CA SER A 97 -1.52 -19.50 14.15
C SER A 97 -0.43 -19.43 15.23
N GLN A 98 0.33 -18.33 15.28
CA GLN A 98 1.32 -18.10 16.34
C GLN A 98 0.68 -17.70 17.68
N ALA A 99 -0.53 -17.14 17.65
CA ALA A 99 -1.21 -16.63 18.83
C ALA A 99 -2.17 -17.64 19.48
N VAL A 100 -2.57 -18.69 18.75
CA VAL A 100 -3.59 -19.65 19.19
C VAL A 100 -3.08 -21.08 19.02
N ALA A 101 -3.22 -21.90 20.05
CA ALA A 101 -2.89 -23.33 20.02
C ALA A 101 -3.98 -24.18 19.33
N LYS A 102 -4.47 -23.73 18.18
CA LYS A 102 -5.48 -24.41 17.34
C LYS A 102 -5.11 -24.25 15.87
N THR A 103 -5.44 -25.25 15.07
CA THR A 103 -5.34 -25.16 13.62
C THR A 103 -6.18 -24.00 13.10
N VAL A 104 -5.54 -23.14 12.30
CA VAL A 104 -6.17 -22.02 11.60
C VAL A 104 -6.43 -22.44 10.15
N SER A 105 -7.65 -22.24 9.68
CA SER A 105 -8.04 -22.51 8.30
C SER A 105 -7.60 -21.37 7.38
N GLN A 106 -7.14 -21.72 6.18
CA GLN A 106 -6.76 -20.74 5.16
C GLN A 106 -7.74 -20.78 3.98
N PRO A 107 -8.37 -19.64 3.62
CA PRO A 107 -9.24 -19.58 2.45
C PRO A 107 -8.47 -19.89 1.16
N SER A 108 -9.16 -20.50 0.20
CA SER A 108 -8.60 -20.75 -1.13
C SER A 108 -8.27 -19.44 -1.86
N LYS A 109 -7.32 -19.49 -2.81
CA LYS A 109 -6.99 -18.35 -3.66
C LYS A 109 -8.24 -17.77 -4.36
N GLU A 110 -9.10 -18.65 -4.86
CA GLU A 110 -10.35 -18.25 -5.53
C GLU A 110 -11.33 -17.54 -4.58
N THR A 111 -11.45 -18.02 -3.34
CA THR A 111 -12.27 -17.37 -2.30
C THR A 111 -11.76 -15.97 -1.98
N LEU A 112 -10.44 -15.81 -1.84
CA LEU A 112 -9.80 -14.52 -1.58
C LEU A 112 -10.03 -13.55 -2.74
N GLU A 113 -9.76 -13.98 -3.97
CA GLU A 113 -9.99 -13.17 -5.18
C GLU A 113 -11.44 -12.69 -5.26
N LYS A 114 -12.42 -13.59 -5.07
CA LYS A 114 -13.84 -13.24 -5.07
C LYS A 114 -14.18 -12.20 -4.00
N SER A 115 -13.67 -12.35 -2.79
CA SER A 115 -13.89 -11.39 -1.69
C SER A 115 -13.29 -10.01 -2.01
N ILE A 116 -12.13 -9.98 -2.69
CA ILE A 116 -11.47 -8.72 -3.08
C ILE A 116 -12.24 -8.01 -4.22
N ILE A 117 -12.66 -8.74 -5.25
CA ILE A 117 -13.20 -8.13 -6.48
C ILE A 117 -14.73 -7.92 -6.47
N ASN A 118 -15.48 -8.79 -5.78
CA ASN A 118 -16.94 -8.81 -5.80
C ASN A 118 -17.57 -8.18 -4.55
N VAL A 119 -16.77 -7.64 -3.64
CA VAL A 119 -17.25 -6.78 -2.55
C VAL A 119 -17.00 -5.32 -2.95
N PRO A 120 -18.04 -4.46 -2.93
CA PRO A 120 -17.87 -3.07 -3.30
C PRO A 120 -17.10 -2.30 -2.22
N LEU A 121 -16.35 -1.28 -2.64
CA LEU A 121 -15.64 -0.38 -1.73
C LEU A 121 -16.63 0.44 -0.91
N GLY A 122 -16.35 0.63 0.39
CA GLY A 122 -17.16 1.44 1.31
C GLY A 122 -17.02 2.97 1.15
N LEU A 123 -16.65 3.46 -0.04
CA LEU A 123 -16.34 4.86 -0.32
C LEU A 123 -17.58 5.70 -0.64
N VAL A 124 -18.44 5.93 0.36
CA VAL A 124 -19.72 6.66 0.18
C VAL A 124 -19.54 8.04 -0.47
N ALA A 125 -18.48 8.76 -0.10
CA ALA A 125 -18.21 10.13 -0.60
C ALA A 125 -17.60 10.19 -2.02
N TRP A 126 -17.25 9.06 -2.64
CA TRP A 126 -16.60 9.00 -3.96
C TRP A 126 -17.61 8.95 -5.13
N GLY A 127 -18.88 9.30 -4.88
CA GLY A 127 -19.97 9.17 -5.86
C GLY A 127 -20.64 7.80 -5.87
N GLY A 128 -20.49 7.02 -4.78
CA GLY A 128 -21.12 5.72 -4.57
C GLY A 128 -20.13 4.56 -4.51
N SER A 129 -20.62 3.41 -4.07
CA SER A 129 -19.81 2.19 -3.90
C SER A 129 -19.47 1.58 -5.26
N LEU A 130 -18.17 1.42 -5.54
CA LEU A 130 -17.66 0.81 -6.77
C LEU A 130 -17.00 -0.53 -6.46
N PHE A 131 -17.11 -1.50 -7.37
CA PHE A 131 -16.24 -2.69 -7.33
C PHE A 131 -14.80 -2.30 -7.68
N LEU A 132 -13.83 -3.08 -7.19
CA LEU A 132 -12.40 -2.78 -7.29
C LEU A 132 -11.96 -2.45 -8.72
N LYS A 133 -12.37 -3.28 -9.70
CA LYS A 133 -12.03 -3.06 -11.11
C LYS A 133 -12.53 -1.71 -11.64
N LYS A 134 -13.78 -1.35 -11.32
CA LYS A 134 -14.39 -0.07 -11.76
C LYS A 134 -13.77 1.11 -11.02
N PHE A 135 -13.43 0.95 -9.74
CA PHE A 135 -12.74 1.96 -8.95
C PHE A 135 -11.36 2.28 -9.54
N ILE A 136 -10.54 1.26 -9.83
CA ILE A 136 -9.22 1.47 -10.46
C ILE A 136 -9.35 2.10 -11.85
N ALA A 137 -10.30 1.62 -12.67
CA ALA A 137 -10.53 2.16 -14.01
C ALA A 137 -11.03 3.62 -14.00
N SER A 138 -11.63 4.09 -12.90
CA SER A 138 -12.09 5.49 -12.77
C SER A 138 -10.93 6.50 -12.81
N TRP A 139 -9.71 6.07 -12.52
CA TRP A 139 -8.53 6.90 -12.70
C TRP A 139 -8.33 7.30 -14.18
N VAL A 140 -8.49 6.36 -15.12
CA VAL A 140 -8.31 6.63 -16.55
C VAL A 140 -9.34 7.65 -17.02
N THR A 141 -10.63 7.44 -16.70
CA THR A 141 -11.70 8.33 -17.14
C THR A 141 -11.55 9.73 -16.57
N SER A 142 -11.29 9.86 -15.27
CA SER A 142 -11.07 11.16 -14.63
C SER A 142 -9.79 11.86 -15.09
N SER A 143 -8.76 11.10 -15.44
CA SER A 143 -7.50 11.65 -15.96
C SER A 143 -7.64 12.22 -17.36
N ILE A 144 -8.32 11.49 -18.26
CA ILE A 144 -8.64 11.98 -19.59
C ILE A 144 -9.50 13.25 -19.50
N GLN A 145 -10.54 13.25 -18.66
CA GLN A 145 -11.36 14.45 -18.47
C GLN A 145 -10.55 15.66 -17.98
N GLN A 146 -9.60 15.46 -17.05
CA GLN A 146 -8.73 16.53 -16.59
C GLN A 146 -7.85 17.12 -17.71
N VAL A 147 -7.35 16.27 -18.61
CA VAL A 147 -6.57 16.70 -19.78
C VAL A 147 -7.47 17.44 -20.78
N GLU A 148 -8.66 16.93 -21.07
CA GLU A 148 -9.65 17.60 -21.93
C GLU A 148 -9.99 19.01 -21.43
N ASN A 149 -10.19 19.15 -20.11
CA ASN A 149 -10.44 20.45 -19.48
C ASN A 149 -9.29 21.44 -19.70
N GLN A 150 -8.02 20.99 -19.76
CA GLN A 150 -6.90 21.88 -20.07
C GLN A 150 -6.95 22.40 -21.51
N VAL A 151 -7.39 21.58 -22.47
CA VAL A 151 -7.54 22.02 -23.86
C VAL A 151 -8.65 23.06 -23.98
N VAL A 152 -9.76 22.88 -23.26
CA VAL A 152 -10.86 23.85 -23.18
C VAL A 152 -10.38 25.17 -22.57
N LEU A 153 -9.61 25.12 -21.48
CA LEU A 153 -9.02 26.31 -20.86
C LEU A 153 -8.04 27.01 -21.80
N ALA A 154 -7.21 26.27 -22.53
CA ALA A 154 -6.28 26.84 -23.50
C ALA A 154 -7.01 27.56 -24.65
N MET A 155 -8.13 27.01 -25.14
CA MET A 155 -8.98 27.70 -26.13
C MET A 155 -9.58 28.99 -25.55
N ALA A 156 -10.12 28.94 -24.34
CA ALA A 156 -10.73 30.11 -23.70
C ALA A 156 -9.71 31.23 -23.44
N ALA A 157 -8.47 30.88 -23.09
CA ALA A 157 -7.37 31.80 -22.84
C ALA A 157 -6.59 32.20 -24.11
N GLN A 158 -6.99 31.72 -25.30
CA GLN A 158 -6.29 31.94 -26.57
C GLN A 158 -4.80 31.50 -26.55
N HIS A 159 -4.49 30.48 -25.75
CA HIS A 159 -3.16 29.89 -25.68
C HIS A 159 -2.85 29.06 -26.94
N ASP A 160 -1.56 28.96 -27.26
CA ASP A 160 -1.05 28.05 -28.28
C ASP A 160 -0.82 26.63 -27.75
N VAL A 161 -0.52 25.72 -28.68
CA VAL A 161 -0.29 24.30 -28.39
C VAL A 161 0.95 24.12 -27.50
N GLN A 162 1.96 24.97 -27.64
CA GLN A 162 3.20 24.92 -26.85
C GLN A 162 2.93 25.26 -25.39
N ALA A 163 2.15 26.31 -25.12
CA ALA A 163 1.71 26.69 -23.79
C ALA A 163 0.78 25.63 -23.17
N LEU A 164 -0.10 25.01 -23.96
CA LEU A 164 -0.91 23.86 -23.52
C LEU A 164 0.00 22.69 -23.11
N GLN A 165 0.98 22.33 -23.94
CA GLN A 165 1.91 21.24 -23.63
C GLN A 165 2.69 21.52 -22.34
N ALA A 166 3.18 22.74 -22.16
CA ALA A 166 3.88 23.15 -20.94
C ALA A 166 2.96 23.07 -19.71
N THR A 167 1.68 23.40 -19.84
CA THR A 167 0.68 23.29 -18.75
C THR A 167 0.37 21.83 -18.40
N ILE A 168 0.29 20.95 -19.40
CA ILE A 168 0.03 19.54 -19.17
C ILE A 168 1.25 18.84 -18.57
N ASN A 169 2.42 18.99 -19.20
CA ASN A 169 3.64 18.27 -18.84
C ASN A 169 4.41 18.89 -17.69
N GLY A 170 4.30 20.20 -17.49
CA GLY A 170 5.18 20.96 -16.60
C GLY A 170 6.56 21.19 -17.20
N THR A 171 7.37 21.96 -16.49
CA THR A 171 8.72 22.37 -16.93
C THR A 171 9.85 21.47 -16.38
N MET A 172 9.59 20.71 -15.31
CA MET A 172 10.57 19.81 -14.66
C MET A 172 9.91 18.50 -14.22
N MET A 173 10.67 17.43 -14.07
CA MET A 173 10.17 16.21 -13.40
C MET A 173 9.99 16.51 -11.92
N ASP A 174 8.79 16.31 -11.41
CA ASP A 174 8.45 16.76 -10.06
C ASP A 174 8.87 15.73 -9.03
N LYS A 175 9.59 16.19 -8.01
CA LYS A 175 9.86 15.41 -6.79
C LYS A 175 8.74 15.52 -5.76
N THR A 176 7.79 16.43 -5.95
CA THR A 176 6.64 16.69 -5.07
C THR A 176 5.34 16.72 -5.89
N PRO A 177 4.37 15.82 -5.69
CA PRO A 177 3.33 15.55 -6.69
C PRO A 177 2.26 16.61 -6.98
N VAL A 178 2.17 17.74 -6.26
CA VAL A 178 0.86 18.40 -6.09
C VAL A 178 0.67 19.76 -6.82
N THR A 179 1.68 20.45 -7.38
CA THR A 179 1.44 21.87 -7.75
C THR A 179 1.89 22.37 -9.12
N THR A 180 2.55 21.58 -9.96
CA THR A 180 3.25 22.14 -11.14
C THR A 180 2.63 21.79 -12.49
N SER A 181 2.09 20.57 -12.67
CA SER A 181 1.54 20.14 -13.97
C SER A 181 0.28 19.29 -13.88
N THR A 182 -0.41 19.11 -15.01
CA THR A 182 -1.54 18.17 -15.08
C THR A 182 -1.07 16.75 -14.84
N ILE A 183 0.04 16.33 -15.46
CA ILE A 183 0.59 14.97 -15.27
C ILE A 183 0.88 14.66 -13.80
N SER A 184 1.43 15.61 -13.05
CA SER A 184 1.76 15.43 -11.63
C SER A 184 0.50 15.20 -10.79
N ARG A 185 -0.59 15.93 -11.10
CA ARG A 185 -1.92 15.68 -10.51
C ARG A 185 -2.46 14.31 -10.87
N LEU A 186 -2.30 13.86 -12.12
CA LEU A 186 -2.76 12.53 -12.55
C LEU A 186 -2.06 11.42 -11.75
N ILE A 187 -0.76 11.55 -11.51
CA ILE A 187 0.04 10.60 -10.74
C ILE A 187 -0.37 10.62 -9.27
N TYR A 188 -0.53 11.80 -8.68
CA TYR A 188 -1.04 11.92 -7.31
C TYR A 188 -2.41 11.25 -7.14
N ASN A 189 -3.30 11.40 -8.13
CA ASN A 189 -4.59 10.73 -8.15
C ASN A 189 -4.43 9.21 -8.28
N TYR A 190 -3.51 8.74 -9.12
CA TYR A 190 -3.18 7.32 -9.23
C TYR A 190 -2.72 6.73 -7.90
N GLN A 191 -1.79 7.39 -7.20
CA GLN A 191 -1.32 6.99 -5.87
C GLN A 191 -2.47 6.91 -4.86
N THR A 192 -3.44 7.82 -4.97
CA THR A 192 -4.66 7.83 -4.14
C THR A 192 -5.47 6.56 -4.38
N ILE A 193 -5.72 6.24 -5.65
CA ILE A 193 -6.45 5.06 -6.09
C ILE A 193 -5.71 3.79 -5.66
N ALA A 194 -4.41 3.69 -5.92
CA ALA A 194 -3.57 2.55 -5.55
C ALA A 194 -3.59 2.30 -4.04
N SER A 195 -3.33 3.32 -3.22
CA SER A 195 -3.33 3.19 -1.76
C SER A 195 -4.67 2.71 -1.21
N THR A 196 -5.76 3.20 -1.81
CA THR A 196 -7.13 2.86 -1.40
C THR A 196 -7.49 1.44 -1.85
N ALA A 197 -7.12 1.07 -3.08
CA ALA A 197 -7.32 -0.27 -3.63
C ALA A 197 -6.57 -1.35 -2.83
N ILE A 198 -5.32 -1.07 -2.42
CA ILE A 198 -4.52 -1.96 -1.56
C ILE A 198 -5.20 -2.16 -0.20
N GLN A 199 -5.68 -1.07 0.42
CA GLN A 199 -6.41 -1.20 1.69
C GLN A 199 -7.69 -2.02 1.54
N HIS A 200 -8.42 -1.84 0.43
CA HIS A 200 -9.62 -2.63 0.13
C HIS A 200 -9.31 -4.11 -0.02
N ALA A 201 -8.26 -4.45 -0.78
CA ALA A 201 -7.87 -5.85 -0.96
C ALA A 201 -7.44 -6.51 0.35
N HIS A 202 -6.68 -5.81 1.19
CA HIS A 202 -6.35 -6.28 2.54
C HIS A 202 -7.62 -6.57 3.35
N THR A 203 -8.57 -5.64 3.39
CA THR A 203 -9.83 -5.84 4.13
C THR A 203 -10.65 -7.00 3.56
N GLY A 204 -10.82 -7.08 2.25
CA GLY A 204 -11.58 -8.17 1.61
C GLY A 204 -10.95 -9.55 1.91
N ALA A 205 -9.63 -9.63 1.87
CA ALA A 205 -8.92 -10.87 2.17
C ALA A 205 -9.00 -11.23 3.66
N ALA A 206 -8.81 -10.27 4.56
CA ALA A 206 -8.94 -10.46 6.01
C ALA A 206 -10.36 -10.90 6.39
N GLN A 207 -11.39 -10.33 5.78
CA GLN A 207 -12.77 -10.75 5.99
C GLN A 207 -13.03 -12.20 5.58
N ALA A 208 -12.53 -12.62 4.41
CA ALA A 208 -12.66 -14.00 3.96
C ALA A 208 -11.97 -14.95 4.95
N PHE A 209 -10.79 -14.57 5.41
CA PHE A 209 -10.05 -15.31 6.43
C PHE A 209 -10.80 -15.40 7.77
N TYR A 210 -11.34 -14.30 8.27
CA TYR A 210 -12.09 -14.31 9.54
C TYR A 210 -13.38 -15.13 9.44
N LYS A 211 -14.08 -15.08 8.30
CA LYS A 211 -15.29 -15.89 8.06
C LYS A 211 -15.01 -17.38 8.04
N GLU A 212 -13.88 -17.79 7.45
CA GLU A 212 -13.42 -19.19 7.42
C GLU A 212 -13.06 -19.72 8.82
N ASN A 213 -12.75 -18.83 9.76
CA ASN A 213 -12.35 -19.13 11.13
C ASN A 213 -13.36 -18.57 12.15
N ASN A 214 -14.66 -18.61 11.83
CA ASN A 214 -15.73 -18.02 12.66
C ASN A 214 -15.96 -18.73 14.01
N ASP A 215 -15.44 -19.94 14.17
CA ASP A 215 -15.41 -20.66 15.44
C ASP A 215 -14.40 -20.01 16.39
N LEU A 216 -13.25 -19.59 15.86
CA LEU A 216 -12.17 -18.90 16.57
C LEU A 216 -12.43 -17.41 16.73
N ILE A 217 -12.93 -16.73 15.70
CA ILE A 217 -13.10 -15.27 15.64
C ILE A 217 -14.59 -14.94 15.74
N LYS A 218 -14.98 -14.26 16.81
CA LYS A 218 -16.39 -13.94 17.10
C LYS A 218 -16.77 -12.54 16.62
N GLU A 219 -15.87 -11.58 16.84
CA GLU A 219 -16.10 -10.18 16.52
C GLU A 219 -14.88 -9.60 15.82
N GLU A 220 -15.07 -8.42 15.26
CA GLU A 220 -14.02 -7.60 14.69
C GLU A 220 -14.07 -6.22 15.34
N GLU A 221 -12.94 -5.76 15.86
CA GLU A 221 -12.80 -4.42 16.42
C GLU A 221 -12.22 -3.46 15.38
N PHE A 222 -12.80 -2.27 15.26
CA PHE A 222 -12.30 -1.24 14.36
C PHE A 222 -11.09 -0.54 14.98
N SER A 223 -9.94 -0.66 14.32
CA SER A 223 -8.68 -0.05 14.75
C SER A 223 -8.32 1.11 13.82
N ALA A 224 -8.35 2.32 14.38
CA ALA A 224 -7.88 3.52 13.71
C ALA A 224 -6.40 3.77 14.07
N ILE A 225 -5.63 4.29 13.12
CA ILE A 225 -4.24 4.72 13.40
C ILE A 225 -4.26 5.92 14.36
N LEU A 226 -3.41 5.91 15.37
CA LEU A 226 -3.30 6.99 16.34
C LEU A 226 -2.32 8.08 15.86
N ASP A 227 -2.71 8.81 14.80
CA ASP A 227 -1.94 9.95 14.31
C ASP A 227 -2.83 11.14 13.90
N ASN A 228 -2.19 12.24 13.51
CA ASN A 228 -2.86 13.48 13.13
C ASN A 228 -3.54 13.44 11.74
N LYS A 229 -3.33 12.38 10.95
CA LYS A 229 -3.91 12.20 9.61
C LYS A 229 -5.15 11.31 9.62
N THR A 230 -5.45 10.64 10.73
CA THR A 230 -6.66 9.81 10.87
C THR A 230 -7.91 10.68 10.79
N SER A 231 -8.88 10.28 9.96
CA SER A 231 -10.12 11.04 9.75
C SER A 231 -11.03 11.03 10.98
N ALA A 232 -11.90 12.05 11.10
CA ALA A 232 -12.90 12.11 12.17
C ALA A 232 -13.79 10.85 12.21
N THR A 233 -14.21 10.35 11.03
CA THR A 233 -14.96 9.10 10.88
C THR A 233 -14.21 7.91 11.48
N CYS A 234 -12.93 7.74 11.15
CA CYS A 234 -12.13 6.63 11.70
C CYS A 234 -11.93 6.76 13.21
N ARG A 235 -11.67 7.97 13.72
CA ARG A 235 -11.55 8.22 15.16
C ARG A 235 -12.83 7.86 15.91
N ALA A 236 -13.99 8.23 15.36
CA ALA A 236 -15.31 7.95 15.96
C ALA A 236 -15.71 6.47 15.91
N LEU A 237 -15.05 5.66 15.06
CA LEU A 237 -15.27 4.23 14.96
C LEU A 237 -14.26 3.42 15.78
N SER A 238 -13.15 4.02 16.22
CA SER A 238 -12.09 3.33 16.96
C SER A 238 -12.64 2.58 18.18
N ALA A 239 -12.14 1.36 18.39
CA ALA A 239 -12.54 0.42 19.45
C ALA A 239 -14.00 -0.08 19.40
N LYS A 240 -14.79 0.30 18.38
CA LYS A 240 -16.12 -0.28 18.19
C LYS A 240 -16.00 -1.70 17.65
N ARG A 241 -16.77 -2.61 18.23
CA ARG A 241 -16.84 -4.02 17.85
C ARG A 241 -18.09 -4.30 17.04
N TYR A 242 -17.96 -5.23 16.11
CA TYR A 242 -19.06 -5.71 15.29
C TYR A 242 -18.92 -7.23 15.08
N PRO A 243 -20.01 -7.94 14.76
CA PRO A 243 -19.92 -9.29 14.26
C PRO A 243 -19.01 -9.38 13.02
N VAL A 244 -18.45 -10.57 12.79
CA VAL A 244 -17.57 -10.83 11.63
C VAL A 244 -18.30 -10.51 10.32
N GLY A 245 -17.68 -9.67 9.49
CA GLY A 245 -18.24 -9.22 8.21
C GLY A 245 -19.30 -8.12 8.33
N GLU A 246 -19.62 -7.65 9.53
CA GLU A 246 -20.62 -6.62 9.77
C GLU A 246 -20.03 -5.26 10.15
N GLY A 247 -20.80 -4.20 9.89
CA GLY A 247 -20.43 -2.82 10.17
C GLY A 247 -19.50 -2.19 9.11
N PRO A 248 -18.97 -0.98 9.38
CA PRO A 248 -18.16 -0.24 8.42
C PRO A 248 -16.79 -0.89 8.20
N MET A 249 -16.44 -1.07 6.92
CA MET A 249 -15.22 -1.77 6.50
C MET A 249 -14.25 -0.80 5.81
N PRO A 250 -13.01 -0.64 6.30
CA PRO A 250 -12.00 0.15 5.61
C PRO A 250 -11.73 -0.39 4.20
N PRO A 251 -11.42 0.47 3.20
CA PRO A 251 -11.27 1.91 3.32
C PRO A 251 -12.62 2.65 3.34
N LEU A 252 -12.79 3.56 4.30
CA LEU A 252 -13.97 4.44 4.40
C LEU A 252 -13.79 5.78 3.68
N HIS A 253 -12.56 6.08 3.28
CA HIS A 253 -12.17 7.30 2.58
C HIS A 253 -10.89 7.05 1.79
N PRO A 254 -10.53 7.95 0.84
CA PRO A 254 -9.27 7.86 0.13
C PRO A 254 -8.08 7.80 1.10
N ARG A 255 -7.09 6.94 0.80
CA ARG A 255 -5.91 6.69 1.63
C ARG A 255 -6.24 6.33 3.10
N CYS A 256 -7.33 5.61 3.34
CA CYS A 256 -7.62 5.06 4.66
C CYS A 256 -6.52 4.07 5.09
N ARG A 257 -6.16 4.13 6.38
CA ARG A 257 -5.11 3.30 7.02
C ARG A 257 -5.65 2.53 8.23
N SER A 258 -6.94 2.65 8.49
CA SER A 258 -7.63 1.91 9.54
C SER A 258 -7.87 0.48 9.06
N ARG A 259 -8.01 -0.44 10.00
CA ARG A 259 -8.31 -1.85 9.72
C ARG A 259 -9.30 -2.44 10.73
N ARG A 260 -9.70 -3.69 10.49
CA ARG A 260 -10.45 -4.50 11.44
C ARG A 260 -9.52 -5.52 12.08
N LEU A 261 -9.56 -5.60 13.40
CA LEU A 261 -8.79 -6.54 14.21
C LEU A 261 -9.67 -7.72 14.61
N PRO A 262 -9.18 -8.96 14.50
CA PRO A 262 -9.96 -10.12 14.90
C PRO A 262 -10.03 -10.21 16.43
N ILE A 263 -11.24 -10.39 16.97
CA ILE A 263 -11.50 -10.65 18.39
C ILE A 263 -11.81 -12.15 18.53
N LEU A 264 -10.99 -12.84 19.31
CA LEU A 264 -11.21 -14.25 19.60
C LEU A 264 -12.50 -14.48 20.38
N ASN A 265 -13.11 -15.63 20.14
CA ASN A 265 -14.23 -16.12 20.92
C ASN A 265 -13.80 -16.37 22.37
N ASP A 266 -14.59 -15.90 23.33
CA ASP A 266 -14.30 -16.03 24.76
C ASP A 266 -14.11 -17.51 25.19
N LYS A 267 -14.76 -18.43 24.48
CA LYS A 267 -14.64 -19.89 24.70
C LYS A 267 -13.27 -20.47 24.34
N HIS A 268 -12.42 -19.71 23.65
CA HIS A 268 -11.10 -20.12 23.17
C HIS A 268 -9.98 -19.26 23.79
N VAL A 269 -10.27 -18.52 24.87
CA VAL A 269 -9.28 -17.66 25.55
C VAL A 269 -8.16 -18.48 26.21
N ASP A 270 -8.46 -19.71 26.61
CA ASP A 270 -7.50 -20.71 27.09
C ASP A 270 -6.54 -21.20 26.00
N LEU A 271 -6.94 -21.12 24.73
CA LEU A 271 -6.09 -21.45 23.59
C LEU A 271 -5.10 -20.34 23.23
N ILE A 272 -5.24 -19.15 23.84
CA ILE A 272 -4.30 -18.05 23.64
C ILE A 272 -2.94 -18.48 24.19
N VAL A 273 -1.92 -18.38 23.34
CA VAL A 273 -0.53 -18.50 23.80
C VAL A 273 -0.22 -17.26 24.66
N THR A 274 -0.32 -17.43 25.97
CA THR A 274 -0.08 -16.38 26.98
C THR A 274 1.37 -16.33 27.42
N LYS A 275 2.14 -17.39 27.15
CA LYS A 275 3.59 -17.35 27.38
C LYS A 275 4.17 -16.32 26.40
N PRO A 276 4.85 -15.27 26.89
CA PRO A 276 5.63 -14.43 26.01
C PRO A 276 6.55 -15.36 25.22
N VAL A 277 6.58 -15.19 23.91
CA VAL A 277 7.70 -15.72 23.13
C VAL A 277 8.91 -15.00 23.78
N GLY A 278 9.81 -15.68 24.48
CA GLY A 278 10.94 -15.05 25.20
C GLY A 278 10.75 -14.76 26.70
N ARG A 279 11.82 -14.28 27.35
CA ARG A 279 11.95 -14.08 28.83
C ARG A 279 11.44 -12.72 29.35
N SER A 280 10.91 -11.85 28.51
CA SER A 280 10.55 -10.49 28.95
C SER A 280 9.11 -10.44 29.48
N GLU A 281 8.95 -10.46 30.80
CA GLU A 281 7.66 -10.25 31.45
C GLU A 281 7.34 -8.74 31.63
N TRP A 282 8.36 -7.87 31.60
CA TRP A 282 8.23 -6.44 31.96
C TRP A 282 8.88 -5.43 30.99
N GLY A 283 9.21 -5.82 29.74
CA GLY A 283 9.71 -4.87 28.73
C GLY A 283 11.21 -4.55 28.83
N GLU A 284 12.00 -5.44 29.43
CA GLU A 284 13.47 -5.33 29.50
C GLU A 284 14.18 -5.67 28.18
N GLU A 285 13.46 -6.21 27.21
CA GLU A 285 14.01 -6.66 25.92
C GLU A 285 14.07 -5.50 24.90
N ASN A 286 15.23 -5.34 24.26
CA ASN A 286 15.43 -4.37 23.19
C ASN A 286 14.86 -4.90 21.85
N TYR A 287 14.62 -4.01 20.88
CA TYR A 287 13.93 -4.37 19.62
C TYR A 287 14.59 -5.53 18.87
N TYR A 288 15.92 -5.56 18.80
CA TYR A 288 16.62 -6.61 18.06
C TYR A 288 16.67 -7.91 18.87
N GLU A 289 16.74 -7.86 20.20
CA GLU A 289 16.58 -9.06 21.02
C GLU A 289 15.21 -9.70 20.76
N TRP A 290 14.14 -8.90 20.75
CA TRP A 290 12.79 -9.35 20.38
C TRP A 290 12.74 -9.94 18.97
N LEU A 291 13.43 -9.32 18.02
CA LEU A 291 13.43 -9.75 16.62
C LEU A 291 14.17 -11.08 16.44
N SER A 292 15.23 -11.33 17.21
CA SER A 292 16.10 -12.51 17.09
C SER A 292 15.36 -13.84 17.30
N ARG A 293 14.31 -13.84 18.12
CA ARG A 293 13.48 -15.01 18.45
C ARG A 293 12.27 -15.19 17.53
N GLN A 294 12.05 -14.27 16.61
CA GLN A 294 10.98 -14.38 15.63
C GLN A 294 11.32 -15.46 14.58
N PRO A 295 10.34 -16.14 13.97
CA PRO A 295 10.60 -17.04 12.85
C PRO A 295 11.35 -16.34 11.70
N ALA A 296 12.18 -17.07 10.95
CA ALA A 296 13.00 -16.51 9.88
C ALA A 296 12.19 -15.66 8.88
N GLN A 297 11.02 -16.14 8.47
CA GLN A 297 10.09 -15.41 7.59
C GLN A 297 9.69 -14.04 8.16
N ARG A 298 9.46 -13.93 9.47
CA ARG A 298 9.10 -12.66 10.12
C ARG A 298 10.31 -11.71 10.21
N GLN A 299 11.50 -12.24 10.43
CA GLN A 299 12.72 -11.45 10.40
C GLN A 299 13.00 -10.88 9.00
N ASP A 300 12.84 -11.70 7.95
CA ASP A 300 13.00 -11.28 6.56
C ASP A 300 11.94 -10.27 6.14
N LEU A 301 10.71 -10.42 6.62
CA LEU A 301 9.63 -9.47 6.40
C LEU A 301 9.94 -8.09 6.98
N ILE A 302 10.59 -8.04 8.15
CA ILE A 302 10.90 -6.79 8.87
C ILE A 302 12.17 -6.11 8.35
N LEU A 303 13.24 -6.89 8.14
CA LEU A 303 14.57 -6.37 7.78
C LEU A 303 14.85 -6.39 6.27
N GLY A 304 14.07 -7.15 5.50
CA GLY A 304 14.41 -7.58 4.16
C GLY A 304 15.30 -8.84 4.19
N PRO A 305 15.28 -9.66 3.12
CA PRO A 305 15.90 -10.99 3.12
C PRO A 305 17.41 -10.97 3.38
N THR A 306 18.15 -10.01 2.80
CA THR A 306 19.61 -9.93 2.97
C THR A 306 19.98 -9.52 4.40
N ARG A 307 19.30 -8.53 4.98
CA ARG A 307 19.56 -8.11 6.37
C ARG A 307 19.07 -9.15 7.36
N GLY A 308 17.96 -9.84 7.07
CA GLY A 308 17.44 -10.93 7.89
C GLY A 308 18.39 -12.13 7.93
N ALA A 309 18.92 -12.55 6.78
CA ALA A 309 19.98 -13.56 6.73
C ALA A 309 21.23 -13.13 7.52
N LEU A 310 21.70 -11.89 7.33
CA LEU A 310 22.84 -11.36 8.09
C LEU A 310 22.56 -11.35 9.60
N PHE A 311 21.33 -11.03 10.00
CA PHE A 311 20.92 -10.97 11.40
C PHE A 311 20.89 -12.35 12.06
N ARG A 312 20.43 -13.38 11.34
CA ARG A 312 20.38 -14.76 11.84
C ARG A 312 21.72 -15.47 11.79
N ASP A 313 22.38 -15.38 10.63
CA ASP A 313 23.48 -16.27 10.27
C ASP A 313 24.85 -15.56 10.36
N GLY A 314 24.86 -14.24 10.51
CA GLY A 314 26.09 -13.44 10.60
C GLY A 314 26.81 -13.53 11.94
N GLY A 315 26.22 -14.19 12.94
CA GLY A 315 26.82 -14.34 14.28
C GLY A 315 26.99 -13.02 15.04
N LEU A 316 26.20 -12.00 14.71
CA LEU A 316 26.16 -10.72 15.42
C LEU A 316 25.21 -10.82 16.61
N SER A 317 25.56 -10.20 17.74
CA SER A 317 24.58 -9.98 18.80
C SER A 317 23.51 -8.98 18.34
N PRO A 318 22.29 -9.01 18.91
CA PRO A 318 21.27 -8.01 18.62
C PRO A 318 21.74 -6.56 18.78
N GLU A 319 22.53 -6.28 19.81
CA GLU A 319 23.10 -4.96 20.10
C GLU A 319 24.09 -4.55 19.01
N ARG A 320 24.97 -5.48 18.60
CA ARG A 320 25.94 -5.21 17.54
C ARG A 320 25.24 -4.99 16.21
N PHE A 321 24.20 -5.77 15.91
CA PHE A 321 23.39 -5.58 14.71
C PHE A 321 22.68 -4.22 14.72
N ALA A 322 22.14 -3.79 15.87
CA ALA A 322 21.50 -2.48 16.04
C ALA A 322 22.47 -1.32 15.74
N GLN A 323 23.71 -1.40 16.24
CA GLN A 323 24.76 -0.41 15.99
C GLN A 323 25.15 -0.29 14.51
N LEU A 324 24.91 -1.35 13.72
CA LEU A 324 25.20 -1.38 12.28
C LEU A 324 24.03 -0.89 11.42
N GLN A 325 22.94 -0.40 12.02
CA GLN A 325 21.80 0.13 11.24
C GLN A 325 21.94 1.61 10.92
N LEU A 326 22.63 2.38 11.77
CA LEU A 326 22.73 3.83 11.65
C LEU A 326 24.18 4.30 11.75
N HIS A 327 24.50 5.32 10.94
CA HIS A 327 25.68 6.14 11.14
C HIS A 327 25.52 7.02 12.40
N LYS A 328 26.62 7.59 12.90
CA LYS A 328 26.60 8.47 14.08
C LYS A 328 25.69 9.70 13.94
N ASN A 329 25.41 10.13 12.71
CA ASN A 329 24.49 11.22 12.39
C ASN A 329 23.03 10.74 12.19
N PHE A 330 22.71 9.51 12.62
CA PHE A 330 21.39 8.89 12.52
C PHE A 330 20.89 8.64 11.08
N THR A 331 21.77 8.60 10.08
CA THR A 331 21.40 8.15 8.73
C THR A 331 21.47 6.63 8.61
N PRO A 332 20.56 5.97 7.88
CA PRO A 332 20.63 4.54 7.63
C PRO A 332 21.92 4.12 6.93
N MET A 333 22.58 3.09 7.45
CA MET A 333 23.72 2.46 6.78
C MET A 333 23.24 1.59 5.62
N THR A 334 23.98 1.57 4.52
CA THR A 334 23.79 0.64 3.40
C THR A 334 24.40 -0.73 3.72
N LEU A 335 23.98 -1.78 3.01
CA LEU A 335 24.58 -3.12 3.16
C LEU A 335 26.10 -3.11 2.87
N LYS A 336 26.56 -2.30 1.91
CA LYS A 336 27.98 -2.15 1.58
C LYS A 336 28.76 -1.50 2.74
N GLU A 337 28.18 -0.53 3.43
CA GLU A 337 28.80 0.08 4.61
C GLU A 337 28.82 -0.87 5.80
N MET A 338 27.73 -1.61 6.03
CA MET A 338 27.69 -2.67 7.05
C MET A 338 28.77 -3.73 6.80
N GLN A 339 28.96 -4.15 5.55
CA GLN A 339 29.98 -5.13 5.17
C GLN A 339 31.39 -4.63 5.46
N LYS A 340 31.68 -3.33 5.25
CA LYS A 340 32.97 -2.74 5.60
C LYS A 340 33.24 -2.79 7.12
N LEU A 341 32.20 -2.64 7.94
CA LEU A 341 32.32 -2.59 9.40
C LEU A 341 32.23 -3.96 10.09
N ALA A 342 31.62 -4.94 9.43
CA ALA A 342 31.47 -6.31 9.93
C ALA A 342 31.67 -7.37 8.83
N PRO A 343 32.84 -7.40 8.15
CA PRO A 343 33.07 -8.26 6.99
C PRO A 343 32.92 -9.75 7.31
N ASP A 344 33.32 -10.18 8.50
CA ASP A 344 33.24 -11.57 8.90
C ASP A 344 31.80 -12.05 9.13
N ALA A 345 30.89 -11.14 9.51
CA ALA A 345 29.47 -11.47 9.62
C ALA A 345 28.86 -11.74 8.25
N PHE A 346 29.23 -10.97 7.22
CA PHE A 346 28.78 -11.21 5.85
C PHE A 346 29.33 -12.51 5.28
N LYS A 347 30.60 -12.84 5.60
CA LYS A 347 31.18 -14.14 5.22
C LYS A 347 30.47 -15.31 5.89
N ARG A 348 30.17 -15.19 7.19
CA ARG A 348 29.45 -16.23 7.94
C ARG A 348 28.04 -16.48 7.42
N ALA A 349 27.34 -15.41 7.07
CA ALA A 349 26.00 -15.49 6.49
C ALA A 349 25.99 -15.86 4.99
N ASP A 350 27.15 -16.13 4.37
CA ASP A 350 27.30 -16.40 2.93
C ASP A 350 26.68 -15.32 2.02
N ILE A 351 26.83 -14.04 2.40
CA ILE A 351 26.27 -12.90 1.66
C ILE A 351 27.35 -12.25 0.79
N ALA A 352 27.21 -12.43 -0.53
CA ALA A 352 27.96 -11.67 -1.53
C ALA A 352 27.12 -10.50 -2.06
N LEU A 353 27.53 -9.27 -1.75
CA LEU A 353 26.90 -8.06 -2.29
C LEU A 353 27.37 -7.81 -3.73
N LYS A 354 26.43 -7.59 -4.65
CA LYS A 354 26.72 -7.22 -6.05
C LYS A 354 27.15 -5.75 -6.21
#